data_AF-W0BDF9-F1
#
_entry.id   AF-W0BDF9-F1
#
_cell.length_a   1.000
_cell.length_b   1.000
_cell.length_c   1.000
_cell.angle_alpha   90.00
_cell.angle_beta   90.00
_cell.angle_gamma   90.00
#
_symmetry.space_group_name_H-M   'P 1'
#
loop_
_entity.id
_entity.type
_entity.pdbx_description
1 polymer ?
#
loop_
_entity_poly.entity_id
_entity_poly.type
_entity_poly.pdbx_seq_one_letter_code
_entity_poly.pdbx_strand_id
1 'polypeptide(L)'
;MGKEILFREANLDTFPEVIAHSAEHTHVSVGDLHGNALKLIYTLIEEGILEVTREEYETLRDIYYKPTDSLTAIDLDAFRTIINSATVNSTRSLTLIGDELADRGNNDYFTLFVLKKLHDVNLDVDIMVSNHSAEFIRDYENPHFTGAHQLFGNQGQSLTNMQRLIARGLVDEEDVRRIVDDCYKPMVKAIGYTVSPEGELTLFSHAPIGLETIEALAAKFNIPYHEDSPKALIKTIDAINDHLRTLLGEKSLAQLIDAEGHSDPRHPIPLTSPLMRLVWNRALGDELRTESHGGFKVHFVHGHIGDGAILQHGAIPLPSHRNLDGWFGKGRELSQTGYLRDAYGSLDVRHFTQQSSELTAKQLAAGLADTRTKALLEETGATRLLYPKIRETLLDIQAQIDKQEQPANYEEFYKKTEALLNELDEKSEAYHRGEITAEIYEKGLHDLDSRVYKHQEKIMQHLAFEHALALLAIKNEELQEKANNDPNYKNAAIASNDLLTVLSREHQSFLKNAITPETFKKRCGTAIESATTELEKHRGLWYKMSPIIRGLLGIVALLAAAIPAVAVAVFAKHGYSGTFFSTPETDSKEKIDILKQAYEELIKPEESTGEEERRPELP
;
A
#
# COMPACT_ATOMS: atom_id res chain seq x y z
N MET A 1 -0.68 10.31 29.60
CA MET A 1 -0.38 11.56 28.87
C MET A 1 -1.69 12.11 28.33
N GLY A 2 -1.88 13.43 28.32
CA GLY A 2 -3.14 14.03 27.86
C GLY A 2 -3.37 13.82 26.36
N LYS A 3 -4.63 13.78 25.94
CA LYS A 3 -5.02 13.76 24.53
C LYS A 3 -4.95 15.20 24.00
N GLU A 4 -4.08 15.49 23.06
CA GLU A 4 -3.88 16.85 22.54
C GLU A 4 -4.29 16.93 21.07
N ILE A 5 -5.17 17.89 20.75
CA ILE A 5 -5.38 18.29 19.36
C ILE A 5 -4.28 19.29 19.04
N LEU A 6 -3.50 18.98 18.02
CA LEU A 6 -2.35 19.75 17.65
C LEU A 6 -2.68 20.56 16.41
N PHE A 7 -2.55 21.88 16.53
CA PHE A 7 -2.47 22.76 15.37
C PHE A 7 -1.02 22.79 14.89
N ARG A 8 -0.85 22.68 13.57
CA ARG A 8 0.46 22.70 12.92
C ARG A 8 0.50 23.67 11.77
N GLU A 9 1.63 24.35 11.63
CA GLU A 9 1.94 25.03 10.38
C GLU A 9 2.36 23.97 9.37
N ALA A 10 1.62 23.86 8.28
CA ALA A 10 1.82 22.85 7.26
C ALA A 10 1.78 23.45 5.86
N ASN A 11 2.58 22.89 4.96
CA ASN A 11 2.61 23.29 3.55
C ASN A 11 2.95 22.07 2.68
N LEU A 12 1.97 21.58 1.92
CA LEU A 12 2.12 20.43 1.02
C LEU A 12 3.16 20.65 -0.08
N ASP A 13 3.50 21.91 -0.39
CA ASP A 13 4.51 22.23 -1.39
C ASP A 13 5.95 22.09 -0.84
N THR A 14 6.10 21.85 0.46
CA THR A 14 7.39 21.67 1.14
C THR A 14 7.44 20.32 1.85
N PHE A 15 8.63 19.73 1.93
CA PHE A 15 8.83 18.50 2.71
C PHE A 15 8.53 18.76 4.20
N PRO A 16 7.68 17.94 4.86
CA PRO A 16 7.35 18.09 6.28
C PRO A 16 8.55 17.82 7.19
N GLU A 17 8.60 18.49 8.34
CA GLU A 17 9.51 18.13 9.42
C GLU A 17 8.85 17.08 10.32
N VAL A 18 9.62 16.06 10.73
CA VAL A 18 9.12 15.03 11.66
C VAL A 18 8.96 15.64 13.06
N ILE A 19 7.80 15.44 13.69
CA ILE A 19 7.53 15.95 15.03
C ILE A 19 8.39 15.18 16.05
N ALA A 20 9.23 15.89 16.82
CA ALA A 20 10.19 15.27 17.76
C ALA A 20 9.55 14.36 18.83
N HIS A 21 8.32 14.67 19.27
CA HIS A 21 7.58 13.89 20.29
C HIS A 21 6.67 12.82 19.70
N SER A 22 6.64 12.66 18.36
CA SER A 22 5.85 11.62 17.70
C SER A 22 6.13 10.23 18.27
N ALA A 23 7.38 9.95 18.67
CA ALA A 23 7.78 8.65 19.23
C ALA A 23 7.15 8.30 20.60
N GLU A 24 6.62 9.28 21.35
CA GLU A 24 6.03 9.03 22.67
C GLU A 24 4.55 8.58 22.60
N HIS A 25 3.91 8.83 21.47
CA HIS A 25 2.53 8.45 21.21
C HIS A 25 2.50 7.19 20.35
N THR A 26 1.48 6.36 20.51
CA THR A 26 1.32 5.11 19.74
C THR A 26 0.18 5.20 18.73
N HIS A 27 -0.66 6.22 18.83
CA HIS A 27 -1.84 6.40 17.99
C HIS A 27 -1.94 7.84 17.49
N VAL A 28 -2.31 7.98 16.22
CA VAL A 28 -2.54 9.24 15.53
C VAL A 28 -3.92 9.18 14.86
N SER A 29 -4.74 10.20 15.05
CA SER A 29 -5.96 10.38 14.25
C SER A 29 -5.87 11.62 13.38
N VAL A 30 -6.25 11.48 12.12
CA VAL A 30 -6.19 12.51 11.08
C VAL A 30 -7.61 12.86 10.65
N GLY A 31 -7.93 14.15 10.58
CA GLY A 31 -9.21 14.64 10.09
C GLY A 31 -9.46 14.38 8.59
N ASP A 32 -10.50 14.99 8.04
CA ASP A 32 -10.95 14.79 6.66
C ASP A 32 -9.80 14.93 5.66
N LEU A 33 -9.59 13.91 4.83
CA LEU A 33 -8.48 13.86 3.89
C LEU A 33 -8.76 14.59 2.57
N HIS A 34 -10.02 14.89 2.27
CA HIS A 34 -10.48 15.54 1.04
C HIS A 34 -9.99 14.86 -0.24
N GLY A 35 -9.82 13.52 -0.23
CA GLY A 35 -9.33 12.74 -1.36
C GLY A 35 -7.88 13.07 -1.74
N ASN A 36 -7.13 13.73 -0.85
CA ASN A 36 -5.82 14.28 -1.14
C ASN A 36 -4.70 13.33 -0.66
N ALA A 37 -4.22 12.48 -1.57
CA ALA A 37 -3.12 11.56 -1.30
C ALA A 37 -1.84 12.26 -0.81
N LEU A 38 -1.53 13.46 -1.31
CA LEU A 38 -0.35 14.20 -0.88
C LEU A 38 -0.47 14.70 0.56
N LYS A 39 -1.68 15.11 0.99
CA LYS A 39 -1.96 15.40 2.40
C LYS A 39 -1.75 14.18 3.27
N LEU A 40 -2.26 13.01 2.86
CA LEU A 40 -2.03 11.77 3.59
C LEU A 40 -0.53 11.48 3.72
N ILE A 41 0.23 11.52 2.62
CA ILE A 41 1.69 11.31 2.64
C ILE A 41 2.39 12.33 3.55
N TYR A 42 2.05 13.61 3.44
CA TYR A 42 2.61 14.69 4.26
C TYR A 42 2.43 14.40 5.75
N THR A 43 1.18 14.13 6.16
CA THR A 43 0.84 13.87 7.56
C THR A 43 1.52 12.59 8.06
N LEU A 44 1.62 11.54 7.24
CA LEU A 44 2.32 10.32 7.64
C LEU A 44 3.82 10.57 7.89
N ILE A 45 4.47 11.43 7.11
CA ILE A 45 5.88 11.79 7.33
C ILE A 45 6.04 12.68 8.56
N GLU A 46 5.22 13.73 8.67
CA GLU A 46 5.22 14.65 9.82
C GLU A 46 5.05 13.88 11.15
N GLU A 47 4.18 12.86 11.15
CA GLU A 47 3.88 12.02 12.31
C GLU A 47 4.88 10.86 12.51
N GLY A 48 5.93 10.76 11.68
CA GLY A 48 6.94 9.71 11.77
C GLY A 48 6.38 8.30 11.54
N ILE A 49 5.29 8.18 10.78
CA ILE A 49 4.69 6.90 10.36
C ILE A 49 5.32 6.44 9.05
N LEU A 50 5.59 7.35 8.12
CA LEU A 50 6.18 7.07 6.81
C LEU A 50 7.51 7.80 6.65
N GLU A 51 8.54 7.12 6.15
CA GLU A 51 9.84 7.73 5.85
C GLU A 51 10.10 7.69 4.34
N VAL A 52 10.31 8.88 3.78
CA VAL A 52 10.79 9.11 2.41
C VAL A 52 11.80 10.26 2.44
N THR A 53 12.67 10.33 1.44
CA THR A 53 13.60 11.44 1.27
C THR A 53 12.88 12.70 0.77
N ARG A 54 13.55 13.86 0.90
CA ARG A 54 13.03 15.14 0.41
C ARG A 54 12.80 15.11 -1.10
N GLU A 55 13.74 14.54 -1.85
CA GLU A 55 13.70 14.43 -3.30
C GLU A 55 12.56 13.51 -3.77
N GLU A 56 12.33 12.41 -3.05
CA GLU A 56 11.20 11.51 -3.30
C GLU A 56 9.86 12.21 -3.04
N TYR A 57 9.73 12.94 -1.93
CA TYR A 57 8.52 13.74 -1.66
C TYR A 57 8.27 14.80 -2.73
N GLU A 58 9.30 15.52 -3.17
CA GLU A 58 9.18 16.49 -4.27
C GLU A 58 8.69 15.81 -5.56
N THR A 59 9.17 14.60 -5.85
CA THR A 59 8.70 13.79 -6.97
C THR A 59 7.24 13.39 -6.81
N LEU A 60 6.84 12.90 -5.63
CA LEU A 60 5.44 12.56 -5.32
C LEU A 60 4.52 13.78 -5.46
N ARG A 61 4.94 14.93 -4.94
CA ARG A 61 4.23 16.21 -5.07
C ARG A 61 4.05 16.61 -6.53
N ASP A 62 5.11 16.55 -7.33
CA ASP A 62 5.08 16.98 -8.72
C ASP A 62 4.21 16.06 -9.58
N ILE A 63 4.22 14.75 -9.30
CA ILE A 63 3.28 13.79 -9.89
C ILE A 63 1.85 14.11 -9.45
N TYR A 64 1.64 14.32 -8.15
CA TYR A 64 0.32 14.59 -7.59
C TYR A 64 -0.32 15.86 -8.15
N TYR A 65 0.44 16.92 -8.45
CA TYR A 65 -0.12 18.14 -9.05
C TYR A 65 -0.19 18.11 -10.58
N LYS A 66 0.34 17.08 -11.23
CA LYS A 66 0.23 16.95 -12.68
C LYS A 66 -1.24 16.76 -13.09
N PRO A 67 -1.74 17.46 -14.13
CA PRO A 67 -3.07 17.20 -14.66
C PRO A 67 -3.21 15.72 -15.04
N THR A 68 -4.35 15.10 -14.71
CA THR A 68 -4.54 13.66 -14.90
C THR A 68 -4.27 13.22 -16.33
N ASP A 69 -4.72 13.99 -17.33
CA ASP A 69 -4.50 13.70 -18.77
C ASP A 69 -3.03 13.78 -19.19
N SER A 70 -2.19 14.44 -18.40
CA SER A 70 -0.75 14.56 -18.61
C SER A 70 0.06 13.49 -17.86
N LEU A 71 -0.56 12.72 -16.96
CA LEU A 71 0.11 11.59 -16.31
C LEU A 71 0.48 10.52 -17.33
N THR A 72 1.67 9.95 -17.15
CA THR A 72 2.24 8.88 -17.98
C THR A 72 2.48 7.61 -17.15
N ALA A 73 2.74 6.48 -17.81
CA ALA A 73 3.13 5.26 -17.12
C ALA A 73 4.41 5.43 -16.28
N ILE A 74 5.35 6.28 -16.73
CA ILE A 74 6.59 6.59 -15.99
C ILE A 74 6.26 7.32 -14.68
N ASP A 75 5.32 8.25 -14.70
CA ASP A 75 4.89 8.97 -13.50
C ASP A 75 4.26 8.02 -12.47
N LEU A 76 3.37 7.13 -12.93
CA LEU A 76 2.73 6.15 -12.05
C LEU A 76 3.74 5.15 -11.50
N ASP A 77 4.71 4.73 -12.30
CA ASP A 77 5.77 3.81 -11.87
C ASP A 77 6.71 4.44 -10.85
N ALA A 78 7.09 5.70 -11.06
CA ALA A 78 7.85 6.47 -10.07
C ALA A 78 7.09 6.61 -8.76
N PHE A 79 5.79 6.96 -8.80
CA PHE A 79 4.94 7.04 -7.61
C PHE A 79 4.91 5.71 -6.85
N ARG A 80 4.62 4.60 -7.55
CA ARG A 80 4.57 3.27 -6.93
C ARG A 80 5.91 2.87 -6.33
N THR A 81 7.00 3.12 -7.04
CA THR A 81 8.35 2.75 -6.60
C THR A 81 8.69 3.43 -5.28
N ILE A 82 8.47 4.74 -5.19
CA ILE A 82 8.74 5.52 -3.98
C ILE A 82 7.88 5.03 -2.80
N ILE A 83 6.58 4.84 -3.01
CA ILE A 83 5.68 4.40 -1.92
C ILE A 83 6.02 2.96 -1.48
N ASN A 84 6.37 2.07 -2.42
CA ASN A 84 6.76 0.70 -2.09
C ASN A 84 8.08 0.65 -1.31
N SER A 85 9.06 1.49 -1.65
CA SER A 85 10.36 1.54 -0.97
C SER A 85 10.34 2.28 0.37
N ALA A 86 9.32 3.12 0.61
CA ALA A 86 9.18 3.87 1.85
C ALA A 86 9.18 2.94 3.09
N THR A 87 9.86 3.38 4.15
CA THR A 87 9.82 2.68 5.44
C THR A 87 8.59 3.12 6.21
N VAL A 88 7.91 2.18 6.87
CA VAL A 88 6.74 2.46 7.70
C VAL A 88 7.00 2.04 9.14
N ASN A 89 6.71 2.94 10.09
CA ASN A 89 6.79 2.64 11.51
C ASN A 89 5.53 1.88 11.97
N SER A 90 5.60 0.55 11.90
CA SER A 90 4.49 -0.35 12.27
C SER A 90 4.18 -0.42 13.77
N THR A 91 4.95 0.29 14.63
CA THR A 91 4.64 0.41 16.07
C THR A 91 3.57 1.46 16.36
N ARG A 92 3.27 2.30 15.37
CA ARG A 92 2.23 3.33 15.41
C ARG A 92 0.90 2.76 14.92
N SER A 93 -0.17 3.49 15.17
CA SER A 93 -1.52 3.21 14.67
C SER A 93 -2.15 4.49 14.16
N LEU A 94 -3.09 4.35 13.22
CA LEU A 94 -3.65 5.45 12.46
C LEU A 94 -5.18 5.33 12.39
N THR A 95 -5.88 6.40 12.74
CA THR A 95 -7.31 6.55 12.45
C THR A 95 -7.53 7.66 11.44
N LEU A 96 -8.14 7.34 10.31
CA LEU A 96 -8.59 8.32 9.31
C LEU A 96 -10.07 8.60 9.55
N ILE A 97 -10.41 9.86 9.81
CA ILE A 97 -11.80 10.29 10.09
C ILE A 97 -12.70 10.22 8.84
N GLY A 98 -12.13 10.08 7.66
CA GLY A 98 -12.87 9.82 6.43
C GLY A 98 -12.51 10.79 5.30
N ASP A 99 -13.36 10.82 4.28
CA ASP A 99 -13.20 11.62 3.07
C ASP A 99 -11.84 11.38 2.38
N GLU A 100 -11.37 10.13 2.44
CA GLU A 100 -10.11 9.68 1.87
C GLU A 100 -10.19 9.35 0.38
N LEU A 101 -11.39 9.03 -0.12
CA LEU A 101 -11.67 8.69 -1.52
C LEU A 101 -12.89 9.46 -2.04
N ALA A 102 -13.03 9.55 -3.37
CA ALA A 102 -14.16 10.19 -4.05
C ALA A 102 -14.47 11.61 -3.55
N ASP A 103 -13.41 12.39 -3.29
CA ASP A 103 -13.48 13.81 -2.93
C ASP A 103 -12.73 14.71 -3.95
N ARG A 104 -12.41 15.95 -3.59
CA ARG A 104 -11.85 17.04 -4.40
C ARG A 104 -10.38 16.86 -4.77
N GLY A 105 -9.65 15.98 -4.08
CA GLY A 105 -8.25 15.70 -4.36
C GLY A 105 -8.02 15.16 -5.77
N ASN A 106 -6.75 14.96 -6.14
CA ASN A 106 -6.43 14.72 -7.55
C ASN A 106 -6.86 13.33 -8.03
N ASN A 107 -6.52 12.24 -7.33
CA ASN A 107 -6.74 10.90 -7.87
C ASN A 107 -6.80 9.83 -6.76
N ASP A 108 -7.89 9.05 -6.74
CA ASP A 108 -8.09 7.98 -5.75
C ASP A 108 -7.07 6.85 -5.84
N TYR A 109 -6.50 6.60 -7.04
CA TYR A 109 -5.46 5.59 -7.19
C TYR A 109 -4.24 5.86 -6.30
N PHE A 110 -3.87 7.14 -6.13
CA PHE A 110 -2.74 7.51 -5.30
C PHE A 110 -3.04 7.26 -3.81
N THR A 111 -4.23 7.62 -3.34
CA THR A 111 -4.64 7.34 -1.95
C THR A 111 -4.68 5.83 -1.71
N LEU A 112 -5.34 5.06 -2.58
CA LEU A 112 -5.44 3.60 -2.47
C LEU A 112 -4.07 2.93 -2.42
N PHE A 113 -3.11 3.41 -3.22
CA PHE A 113 -1.76 2.83 -3.23
C PHE A 113 -0.98 3.10 -1.92
N VAL A 114 -1.17 4.28 -1.32
CA VAL A 114 -0.61 4.57 0.02
C VAL A 114 -1.26 3.68 1.07
N LEU A 115 -2.59 3.53 1.05
CA LEU A 115 -3.30 2.64 1.97
C LEU A 115 -2.87 1.17 1.80
N LYS A 116 -2.65 0.72 0.56
CA LYS A 116 -2.08 -0.60 0.26
C LYS A 116 -0.72 -0.78 0.94
N LYS A 117 0.17 0.20 0.84
CA LYS A 117 1.49 0.13 1.52
C LYS A 117 1.35 0.00 3.04
N LEU A 118 0.45 0.76 3.67
CA LEU A 118 0.19 0.66 5.11
C LEU A 118 -0.38 -0.72 5.49
N HIS A 119 -1.26 -1.27 4.64
CA HIS A 119 -1.79 -2.63 4.80
C HIS A 119 -0.70 -3.70 4.71
N ASP A 120 0.14 -3.64 3.67
CA ASP A 120 1.16 -4.65 3.37
C ASP A 120 2.17 -4.80 4.52
N VAL A 121 2.45 -3.73 5.25
CA VAL A 121 3.32 -3.75 6.45
C VAL A 121 2.56 -4.05 7.75
N ASN A 122 1.27 -4.40 7.65
CA ASN A 122 0.37 -4.70 8.76
C ASN A 122 0.23 -3.55 9.78
N LEU A 123 0.32 -2.29 9.33
CA LEU A 123 0.04 -1.13 10.17
C LEU A 123 -1.40 -1.24 10.70
N ASP A 124 -1.61 -0.79 11.94
CA ASP A 124 -2.94 -0.72 12.52
C ASP A 124 -3.66 0.55 12.02
N VAL A 125 -4.56 0.38 11.03
CA VAL A 125 -5.26 1.46 10.37
C VAL A 125 -6.77 1.24 10.44
N ASP A 126 -7.48 2.23 10.98
CA ASP A 126 -8.94 2.33 10.92
C ASP A 126 -9.34 3.52 10.03
N ILE A 127 -10.35 3.33 9.17
CA ILE A 127 -10.92 4.36 8.30
C ILE A 127 -12.40 4.47 8.61
N MET A 128 -12.85 5.64 9.06
CA MET A 128 -14.27 5.85 9.34
C MET A 128 -15.03 6.04 8.03
N VAL A 129 -16.09 5.26 7.83
CA VAL A 129 -16.95 5.43 6.65
C VAL A 129 -17.52 6.84 6.61
N SER A 130 -17.34 7.54 5.49
CA SER A 130 -17.82 8.90 5.28
C SER A 130 -18.86 8.98 4.17
N ASN A 131 -19.39 10.18 3.94
CA ASN A 131 -20.26 10.41 2.80
C ASN A 131 -19.51 10.25 1.48
N HIS A 132 -18.24 10.66 1.41
CA HIS A 132 -17.42 10.45 0.22
C HIS A 132 -16.97 8.98 0.08
N SER A 133 -16.66 8.26 1.16
CA SER A 133 -16.45 6.80 1.10
C SER A 133 -17.67 6.09 0.51
N ALA A 134 -18.89 6.50 0.87
CA ALA A 134 -20.12 5.93 0.33
C ALA A 134 -20.25 6.12 -1.20
N GLU A 135 -19.79 7.25 -1.73
CA GLU A 135 -19.75 7.51 -3.18
C GLU A 135 -18.75 6.59 -3.90
N PHE A 136 -17.54 6.45 -3.35
CA PHE A 136 -16.54 5.52 -3.87
C PHE A 136 -17.06 4.08 -3.87
N ILE A 137 -17.64 3.65 -2.73
CA ILE A 137 -18.22 2.31 -2.58
C ILE A 137 -19.34 2.09 -3.59
N ARG A 138 -20.24 3.07 -3.78
CA ARG A 138 -21.32 2.97 -4.78
C ARG A 138 -20.77 2.72 -6.19
N ASP A 139 -19.69 3.41 -6.57
CA ASP A 139 -19.09 3.20 -7.90
C ASP A 139 -18.35 1.85 -7.99
N TYR A 140 -17.65 1.44 -6.92
CA TYR A 140 -16.97 0.14 -6.84
C TYR A 140 -17.97 -1.05 -6.91
N GLU A 141 -19.17 -0.89 -6.36
CA GLU A 141 -20.24 -1.91 -6.38
C GLU A 141 -20.73 -2.20 -7.81
N ASN A 142 -20.51 -1.29 -8.77
CA ASN A 142 -20.75 -1.55 -10.19
C ASN A 142 -19.76 -2.59 -10.77
N PRO A 143 -20.13 -3.30 -11.86
CA PRO A 143 -19.22 -4.22 -12.55
C PRO A 143 -17.94 -3.55 -13.06
N HIS A 144 -18.03 -2.27 -13.45
CA HIS A 144 -16.92 -1.44 -13.85
C HIS A 144 -16.98 -0.09 -13.15
N PHE A 145 -15.81 0.47 -12.78
CA PHE A 145 -15.75 1.85 -12.29
C PHE A 145 -16.23 2.81 -13.38
N THR A 146 -17.21 3.64 -13.04
CA THR A 146 -17.76 4.64 -13.96
C THR A 146 -17.18 6.03 -13.72
N GLY A 147 -16.59 6.24 -12.53
CA GLY A 147 -16.09 7.54 -12.11
C GLY A 147 -17.19 8.53 -11.73
N ALA A 148 -18.45 8.08 -11.71
CA ALA A 148 -19.62 8.89 -11.40
C ALA A 148 -19.85 8.99 -9.88
N HIS A 149 -20.32 10.16 -9.45
CA HIS A 149 -20.70 10.45 -8.08
C HIS A 149 -21.93 11.36 -8.06
N GLN A 150 -22.67 11.35 -6.96
CA GLN A 150 -23.88 12.16 -6.74
C GLN A 150 -23.57 13.51 -6.07
N LEU A 151 -22.30 13.77 -5.75
CA LEU A 151 -21.86 15.00 -5.11
C LEU A 151 -21.91 16.20 -6.06
N PHE A 152 -22.17 17.39 -5.51
CA PHE A 152 -22.29 18.62 -6.29
C PHE A 152 -20.93 19.11 -6.82
N GLY A 153 -20.86 19.39 -8.13
CA GLY A 153 -19.68 19.98 -8.76
C GLY A 153 -18.48 19.02 -8.78
N ASN A 154 -17.29 19.53 -8.51
CA ASN A 154 -16.05 18.73 -8.53
C ASN A 154 -15.75 18.04 -7.19
N GLN A 155 -16.79 17.72 -6.42
CA GLN A 155 -16.64 17.15 -5.09
C GLN A 155 -16.32 15.66 -5.09
N GLY A 156 -16.27 14.97 -6.24
CA GLY A 156 -15.75 13.60 -6.35
C GLY A 156 -14.70 13.46 -7.45
N GLN A 157 -13.92 14.53 -7.66
CA GLN A 157 -12.96 14.64 -8.75
C GLN A 157 -11.87 13.55 -8.73
N SER A 158 -11.44 13.13 -7.54
CA SER A 158 -10.43 12.08 -7.34
C SER A 158 -10.88 10.73 -7.92
N LEU A 159 -12.14 10.33 -7.70
CA LEU A 159 -12.75 9.13 -8.28
C LEU A 159 -12.83 9.24 -9.81
N THR A 160 -13.34 10.37 -10.32
CA THR A 160 -13.41 10.62 -11.76
C THR A 160 -12.03 10.51 -12.42
N ASN A 161 -10.98 11.04 -11.78
CA ASN A 161 -9.63 11.00 -12.32
C ASN A 161 -8.99 9.61 -12.24
N MET A 162 -9.29 8.82 -11.21
CA MET A 162 -8.89 7.41 -11.17
C MET A 162 -9.49 6.65 -12.34
N GLN A 163 -10.79 6.81 -12.60
CA GLN A 163 -11.45 6.18 -13.73
C GLN A 163 -10.82 6.59 -15.07
N ARG A 164 -10.38 7.85 -15.22
CA ARG A 164 -9.64 8.29 -16.43
C ARG A 164 -8.31 7.58 -16.62
N LEU A 165 -7.58 7.25 -15.54
CA LEU A 165 -6.34 6.46 -15.65
C LEU A 165 -6.64 5.03 -16.12
N ILE A 166 -7.71 4.43 -15.61
CA ILE A 166 -8.19 3.11 -16.03
C ILE A 166 -8.58 3.15 -17.52
N ALA A 167 -9.40 4.10 -17.93
CA ALA A 167 -9.86 4.24 -19.32
C ALA A 167 -8.72 4.47 -20.33
N ARG A 168 -7.58 5.03 -19.87
CA ARG A 168 -6.38 5.23 -20.68
C ARG A 168 -5.42 4.02 -20.67
N GLY A 169 -5.75 2.94 -19.96
CA GLY A 169 -4.90 1.77 -19.81
C GLY A 169 -3.61 2.03 -19.04
N LEU A 170 -3.56 3.09 -18.22
CA LEU A 170 -2.41 3.42 -17.38
C LEU A 170 -2.46 2.73 -16.01
N VAL A 171 -3.66 2.35 -15.58
CA VAL A 171 -3.94 1.61 -14.36
C VAL A 171 -4.89 0.46 -14.73
N ASP A 172 -4.60 -0.74 -14.23
CA ASP A 172 -5.50 -1.88 -14.40
C ASP A 172 -6.66 -1.78 -13.39
N GLU A 173 -7.89 -1.95 -13.86
CA GLU A 173 -9.07 -1.95 -13.00
C GLU A 173 -9.05 -3.13 -12.02
N GLU A 174 -8.59 -4.30 -12.46
CA GLU A 174 -8.53 -5.49 -11.60
C GLU A 174 -7.57 -5.28 -10.43
N ASP A 175 -6.44 -4.60 -10.66
CA ASP A 175 -5.50 -4.22 -9.63
C ASP A 175 -6.13 -3.26 -8.61
N VAL A 176 -6.88 -2.25 -9.06
CA VAL A 176 -7.60 -1.32 -8.18
C VAL A 176 -8.62 -2.07 -7.33
N ARG A 177 -9.42 -2.96 -7.94
CA ARG A 177 -10.42 -3.76 -7.22
C ARG A 177 -9.77 -4.65 -6.16
N ARG A 178 -8.64 -5.28 -6.49
CA ARG A 178 -7.87 -6.08 -5.53
C ARG A 178 -7.37 -5.23 -4.36
N ILE A 179 -6.84 -4.03 -4.60
CA ILE A 179 -6.46 -3.11 -3.51
C ILE A 179 -7.67 -2.75 -2.65
N VAL A 180 -8.84 -2.51 -3.25
CA VAL A 180 -10.05 -2.19 -2.50
C VAL A 180 -10.47 -3.38 -1.61
N ASP A 181 -10.51 -4.58 -2.17
CA ASP A 181 -10.95 -5.78 -1.48
C ASP A 181 -9.99 -6.24 -0.39
N ASP A 182 -8.69 -6.28 -0.70
CA ASP A 182 -7.68 -6.87 0.18
C ASP A 182 -7.13 -5.86 1.19
N CYS A 183 -7.17 -4.56 0.88
CA CYS A 183 -6.52 -3.54 1.71
C CYS A 183 -7.49 -2.52 2.29
N TYR A 184 -8.34 -1.90 1.47
CA TYR A 184 -9.22 -0.81 1.93
C TYR A 184 -10.36 -1.31 2.80
N LYS A 185 -11.20 -2.24 2.30
CA LYS A 185 -12.39 -2.73 3.03
C LYS A 185 -12.09 -3.24 4.44
N PRO A 186 -10.99 -3.98 4.70
CA PRO A 186 -10.65 -4.42 6.06
C PRO A 186 -10.42 -3.28 7.07
N MET A 187 -9.95 -2.12 6.59
CA MET A 187 -9.70 -0.92 7.41
C MET A 187 -10.98 -0.12 7.69
N VAL A 188 -12.02 -0.25 6.87
CA VAL A 188 -13.24 0.54 7.00
C VAL A 188 -14.04 0.10 8.23
N LYS A 189 -14.42 1.08 9.07
CA LYS A 189 -15.28 0.94 10.24
C LYS A 189 -16.47 1.90 10.15
N ALA A 190 -17.56 1.52 10.80
CA ALA A 190 -18.65 2.45 11.07
C ALA A 190 -18.22 3.40 12.18
N ILE A 191 -17.69 2.83 13.27
CA ILE A 191 -17.24 3.55 14.46
C ILE A 191 -15.94 2.91 14.93
N GLY A 192 -14.88 3.72 15.02
CA GLY A 192 -13.61 3.35 15.62
C GLY A 192 -13.59 3.64 17.11
N TYR A 193 -12.68 3.04 17.86
CA TYR A 193 -12.48 3.40 19.26
C TYR A 193 -11.05 3.18 19.74
N THR A 194 -10.69 3.94 20.76
CA THR A 194 -9.49 3.72 21.57
C THR A 194 -9.84 3.74 23.06
N VAL A 195 -9.01 3.07 23.86
CA VAL A 195 -9.19 2.96 25.32
C VAL A 195 -7.98 3.55 26.03
N SER A 196 -8.22 4.51 26.93
CA SER A 196 -7.17 5.08 27.75
C SER A 196 -6.69 4.10 28.83
N PRO A 197 -5.48 4.29 29.41
CA PRO A 197 -5.03 3.50 30.55
C PRO A 197 -5.99 3.52 31.76
N GLU A 198 -6.75 4.60 31.91
CA GLU A 198 -7.77 4.80 32.95
C GLU A 198 -9.13 4.13 32.60
N GLY A 199 -9.25 3.55 31.41
CA GLY A 199 -10.47 2.89 30.93
C GLY A 199 -11.53 3.85 30.34
N GLU A 200 -11.15 5.09 30.01
CA GLU A 200 -12.02 6.01 29.27
C GLU A 200 -12.08 5.60 27.78
N LEU A 201 -13.24 5.78 27.13
CA LEU A 201 -13.39 5.53 25.70
C LEU A 201 -13.24 6.82 24.90
N THR A 202 -12.52 6.74 23.78
CA THR A 202 -12.63 7.71 22.68
C THR A 202 -13.28 6.99 21.51
N LEU A 203 -14.37 7.54 20.98
CA LEU A 203 -15.07 7.03 19.81
C LEU A 203 -14.76 7.92 18.61
N PHE A 204 -14.52 7.29 17.47
CA PHE A 204 -14.23 7.95 16.20
C PHE A 204 -15.36 7.69 15.22
N SER A 205 -15.79 8.72 14.52
CA SER A 205 -16.78 8.66 13.43
C SER A 205 -16.47 9.74 12.41
N HIS A 206 -17.00 9.61 11.19
CA HIS A 206 -16.83 10.67 10.21
C HIS A 206 -17.65 11.92 10.58
N ALA A 207 -18.97 11.80 10.68
CA ALA A 207 -19.82 12.89 11.13
C ALA A 207 -19.98 12.88 12.67
N PRO A 208 -20.32 14.02 13.31
CA PRO A 208 -20.63 14.06 14.73
C PRO A 208 -21.83 13.19 15.10
N ILE A 209 -21.63 12.32 16.08
CA ILE A 209 -22.64 11.40 16.62
C ILE A 209 -22.56 11.35 18.16
N GLY A 210 -23.64 10.95 18.82
CA GLY A 210 -23.61 10.52 20.22
C GLY A 210 -24.00 9.05 20.38
N LEU A 211 -24.12 8.61 21.64
CA LEU A 211 -24.48 7.24 22.02
C LEU A 211 -25.85 6.83 21.45
N GLU A 212 -26.76 7.78 21.27
CA GLU A 212 -28.08 7.55 20.67
C GLU A 212 -27.99 7.09 19.22
N THR A 213 -26.94 7.50 18.49
CA THR A 213 -26.73 7.07 17.10
C THR A 213 -26.21 5.63 17.06
N ILE A 214 -25.35 5.25 18.00
CA ILE A 214 -24.84 3.87 18.15
C ILE A 214 -25.98 2.92 18.48
N GLU A 215 -26.87 3.33 19.39
CA GLU A 215 -28.08 2.59 19.73
C GLU A 215 -29.02 2.42 18.53
N ALA A 216 -29.22 3.48 17.73
CA ALA A 216 -30.03 3.42 16.52
C ALA A 216 -29.41 2.51 15.43
N LEU A 217 -28.08 2.54 15.25
CA LEU A 217 -27.38 1.61 14.36
C LEU A 217 -27.53 0.16 14.83
N ALA A 218 -27.34 -0.11 16.11
CA ALA A 218 -27.54 -1.42 16.70
C ALA A 218 -28.97 -1.93 16.46
N ALA A 219 -29.97 -1.09 16.71
CA ALA A 219 -31.37 -1.41 16.43
C ALA A 219 -31.64 -1.70 14.95
N LYS A 220 -31.08 -0.87 14.03
CA LYS A 220 -31.22 -1.08 12.58
C LYS A 220 -30.66 -2.43 12.13
N PHE A 221 -29.54 -2.85 12.71
CA PHE A 221 -28.88 -4.12 12.39
C PHE A 221 -29.33 -5.29 13.26
N ASN A 222 -30.34 -5.09 14.10
CA ASN A 222 -30.84 -6.10 15.05
C ASN A 222 -29.73 -6.66 15.97
N ILE A 223 -28.85 -5.77 16.42
CA ILE A 223 -27.75 -6.04 17.34
C ILE A 223 -28.17 -5.60 18.76
N PRO A 224 -27.95 -6.42 19.80
CA PRO A 224 -28.17 -5.99 21.18
C PRO A 224 -27.28 -4.79 21.55
N TYR A 225 -27.91 -3.70 21.98
CA TYR A 225 -27.21 -2.51 22.44
C TYR A 225 -26.94 -2.61 23.95
N HIS A 226 -25.67 -2.47 24.35
CA HIS A 226 -25.26 -2.43 25.74
C HIS A 226 -24.23 -1.33 25.97
N GLU A 227 -24.46 -0.50 26.99
CA GLU A 227 -23.54 0.58 27.37
C GLU A 227 -23.38 0.67 28.90
N ASP A 228 -23.57 -0.45 29.60
CA ASP A 228 -23.42 -0.51 31.06
C ASP A 228 -21.95 -0.47 31.50
N SER A 229 -21.01 -0.69 30.57
CA SER A 229 -19.57 -0.59 30.80
C SER A 229 -18.81 -0.32 29.48
N PRO A 230 -17.56 0.16 29.52
CA PRO A 230 -16.75 0.35 28.31
C PRO A 230 -16.67 -0.93 27.45
N LYS A 231 -16.46 -2.08 28.11
CA LYS A 231 -16.37 -3.38 27.44
C LYS A 231 -17.67 -3.81 26.77
N ALA A 232 -18.82 -3.46 27.36
CA ALA A 232 -20.12 -3.76 26.78
C ALA A 232 -20.37 -2.92 25.52
N LEU A 233 -20.07 -1.61 25.59
CA LEU A 233 -20.21 -0.71 24.45
C LEU A 233 -19.25 -1.10 23.31
N ILE A 234 -18.00 -1.45 23.62
CA ILE A 234 -17.05 -1.98 22.63
C ILE A 234 -17.63 -3.18 21.89
N LYS A 235 -18.21 -4.16 22.60
CA LYS A 235 -18.82 -5.33 21.95
C LYS A 235 -19.96 -4.96 21.01
N THR A 236 -20.76 -3.97 21.38
CA THR A 236 -21.82 -3.46 20.50
C THR A 236 -21.22 -2.81 19.25
N ILE A 237 -20.17 -1.99 19.40
CA ILE A 237 -19.47 -1.35 18.27
C ILE A 237 -18.81 -2.40 17.36
N ASP A 238 -18.14 -3.40 17.92
CA ASP A 238 -17.55 -4.50 17.16
C ASP A 238 -18.61 -5.22 16.33
N ALA A 239 -19.76 -5.56 16.93
CA ALA A 239 -20.86 -6.19 16.20
C ALA A 239 -21.41 -5.30 15.07
N ILE A 240 -21.49 -3.98 15.26
CA ILE A 240 -21.87 -3.03 14.21
C ILE A 240 -20.85 -3.05 13.07
N ASN A 241 -19.55 -3.00 13.40
CA ASN A 241 -18.48 -3.05 12.42
C ASN A 241 -18.42 -4.39 11.67
N ASP A 242 -18.72 -5.50 12.32
CA ASP A 242 -18.83 -6.82 11.71
C ASP A 242 -19.98 -6.88 10.70
N HIS A 243 -21.12 -6.28 11.06
CA HIS A 243 -22.26 -6.15 10.14
C HIS A 243 -21.93 -5.23 8.96
N LEU A 244 -21.24 -4.10 9.18
CA LEU A 244 -20.78 -3.23 8.10
C LEU A 244 -19.86 -3.97 7.11
N ARG A 245 -18.91 -4.78 7.61
CA ARG A 245 -18.04 -5.60 6.76
C ARG A 245 -18.82 -6.62 5.93
N THR A 246 -19.91 -7.17 6.49
CA THR A 246 -20.82 -8.03 5.74
C THR A 246 -21.46 -7.26 4.58
N LEU A 247 -22.00 -6.06 4.83
CA LEU A 247 -22.59 -5.21 3.78
C LEU A 247 -21.58 -4.81 2.69
N LEU A 248 -20.32 -4.54 3.05
CA LEU A 248 -19.24 -4.26 2.10
C LEU A 248 -18.88 -5.48 1.24
N GLY A 249 -18.93 -6.69 1.81
CA GLY A 249 -18.74 -7.94 1.08
C GLY A 249 -19.90 -8.26 0.14
N GLU A 250 -21.13 -7.98 0.59
CA GLU A 250 -22.36 -8.18 -0.17
C GLU A 250 -22.63 -7.08 -1.21
N LYS A 251 -21.82 -6.01 -1.24
CA LYS A 251 -21.99 -4.87 -2.15
C LYS A 251 -23.36 -4.21 -2.01
N SER A 252 -23.81 -4.00 -0.78
CA SER A 252 -25.14 -3.46 -0.47
C SER A 252 -25.11 -2.23 0.46
N LEU A 253 -23.92 -1.76 0.85
CA LEU A 253 -23.80 -0.68 1.84
C LEU A 253 -24.28 0.65 1.26
N ALA A 254 -23.82 1.03 0.06
CA ALA A 254 -24.19 2.31 -0.53
C ALA A 254 -25.70 2.39 -0.79
N GLN A 255 -26.30 1.32 -1.30
CA GLN A 255 -27.75 1.22 -1.49
C GLN A 255 -28.51 1.42 -0.16
N LEU A 256 -28.02 0.85 0.93
CA LEU A 256 -28.67 0.97 2.24
C LEU A 256 -28.58 2.38 2.82
N ILE A 257 -27.48 3.10 2.58
CA ILE A 257 -27.32 4.51 2.92
C ILE A 257 -28.29 5.37 2.08
N ASP A 258 -28.35 5.16 0.76
CA ASP A 258 -29.23 5.90 -0.15
C ASP A 258 -30.71 5.74 0.21
N ALA A 259 -31.10 4.53 0.66
CA ALA A 259 -32.47 4.24 1.09
C ALA A 259 -32.91 5.05 2.33
N GLU A 260 -31.97 5.62 3.10
CA GLU A 260 -32.28 6.47 4.26
C GLU A 260 -32.53 7.94 3.90
N GLY A 261 -32.35 8.32 2.63
CA GLY A 261 -32.75 9.61 2.07
C GLY A 261 -31.60 10.58 1.85
N HIS A 262 -31.82 11.86 2.18
CA HIS A 262 -30.87 12.95 1.95
C HIS A 262 -30.68 13.77 3.22
N SER A 263 -29.51 14.41 3.33
CA SER A 263 -29.22 15.36 4.41
C SER A 263 -29.75 16.77 4.10
N ASP A 264 -30.25 17.46 5.12
CA ASP A 264 -30.47 18.91 5.09
C ASP A 264 -29.44 19.54 6.03
N PRO A 265 -28.48 20.34 5.55
CA PRO A 265 -27.42 20.89 6.39
C PRO A 265 -27.92 21.82 7.50
N ARG A 266 -29.20 22.21 7.48
CA ARG A 266 -29.82 23.07 8.50
C ARG A 266 -30.45 22.30 9.65
N HIS A 267 -30.58 20.97 9.53
CA HIS A 267 -31.28 20.14 10.49
C HIS A 267 -30.47 18.89 10.82
N PRO A 268 -30.48 18.42 12.07
CA PRO A 268 -29.87 17.14 12.41
C PRO A 268 -30.60 16.00 11.70
N ILE A 269 -29.86 14.97 11.30
CA ILE A 269 -30.42 13.80 10.62
C ILE A 269 -31.16 12.94 11.65
N PRO A 270 -32.42 12.52 11.42
CA PRO A 270 -33.20 11.79 12.44
C PRO A 270 -32.61 10.42 12.76
N LEU A 271 -32.85 9.91 13.98
CA LEU A 271 -32.39 8.58 14.43
C LEU A 271 -33.05 7.41 13.67
N THR A 272 -34.10 7.67 12.91
CA THR A 272 -34.68 6.68 11.98
C THR A 272 -33.82 6.44 10.74
N SER A 273 -32.82 7.30 10.51
CA SER A 273 -31.86 7.23 9.40
C SER A 273 -30.42 7.19 9.95
N PRO A 274 -30.05 6.15 10.72
CA PRO A 274 -28.80 6.16 11.49
C PRO A 274 -27.54 6.00 10.64
N LEU A 275 -27.59 5.38 9.45
CA LEU A 275 -26.42 5.35 8.54
C LEU A 275 -26.19 6.70 7.88
N MET A 276 -27.25 7.34 7.41
CA MET A 276 -27.21 8.71 6.90
C MET A 276 -26.71 9.65 7.99
N ARG A 277 -27.14 9.46 9.25
CA ARG A 277 -26.63 10.23 10.39
C ARG A 277 -25.14 9.97 10.64
N LEU A 278 -24.67 8.73 10.50
CA LEU A 278 -23.25 8.40 10.67
C LEU A 278 -22.33 9.14 9.68
N VAL A 279 -22.78 9.31 8.43
CA VAL A 279 -21.94 9.85 7.35
C VAL A 279 -22.21 11.31 6.97
N TRP A 280 -23.36 11.89 7.32
CA TRP A 280 -23.76 13.23 6.86
C TRP A 280 -24.18 14.21 7.97
N ASN A 281 -24.19 13.80 9.23
CA ASN A 281 -24.79 14.63 10.28
C ASN A 281 -24.02 15.94 10.49
N ARG A 282 -24.78 17.02 10.70
CA ARG A 282 -24.25 18.35 11.04
C ARG A 282 -24.90 18.83 12.32
N ALA A 283 -24.78 17.98 13.35
CA ALA A 283 -25.42 18.19 14.64
C ALA A 283 -25.08 19.55 15.25
N LEU A 284 -26.04 20.11 15.99
CA LEU A 284 -25.84 21.39 16.68
C LEU A 284 -25.30 21.17 18.09
N GLY A 285 -25.67 20.06 18.75
CA GLY A 285 -25.03 19.56 19.97
C GLY A 285 -26.02 19.11 21.04
N ASP A 286 -27.18 19.75 21.13
CA ASP A 286 -28.20 19.47 22.17
C ASP A 286 -28.87 18.11 22.02
N GLU A 287 -28.87 17.56 20.81
CA GLU A 287 -29.43 16.26 20.47
C GLU A 287 -28.45 15.10 20.72
N LEU A 288 -27.18 15.37 21.02
CA LEU A 288 -26.14 14.35 21.15
C LEU A 288 -26.07 13.84 22.60
N ARG A 289 -26.30 12.53 22.78
CA ARG A 289 -26.18 11.87 24.08
C ARG A 289 -24.71 11.50 24.33
N THR A 290 -24.11 12.16 25.30
CA THR A 290 -22.66 12.03 25.60
C THR A 290 -22.36 11.30 26.90
N GLU A 291 -23.36 11.16 27.78
CA GLU A 291 -23.24 10.44 29.05
C GLU A 291 -23.74 9.00 28.90
N SER A 292 -22.90 8.03 29.27
CA SER A 292 -23.27 6.61 29.26
C SER A 292 -24.16 6.25 30.45
N HIS A 293 -25.08 5.30 30.27
CA HIS A 293 -25.86 4.77 31.40
C HIS A 293 -24.98 4.07 32.44
N GLY A 294 -23.85 3.49 32.02
CA GLY A 294 -22.85 2.90 32.92
C GLY A 294 -22.02 3.91 33.71
N GLY A 295 -22.15 5.22 33.45
CA GLY A 295 -21.44 6.28 34.17
C GLY A 295 -19.94 6.38 33.86
N PHE A 296 -19.44 5.67 32.84
CA PHE A 296 -18.07 5.84 32.37
C PHE A 296 -17.99 6.99 31.35
N LYS A 297 -16.80 7.57 31.22
CA LYS A 297 -16.55 8.69 30.32
C LYS A 297 -16.35 8.23 28.88
N VAL A 298 -16.97 8.98 27.97
CA VAL A 298 -16.86 8.79 26.52
C VAL A 298 -16.51 10.13 25.89
N HIS A 299 -15.49 10.12 25.04
CA HIS A 299 -15.10 11.24 24.19
C HIS A 299 -15.42 10.89 22.74
N PHE A 300 -15.69 11.91 21.92
CA PHE A 300 -16.07 11.77 20.51
C PHE A 300 -15.10 12.59 19.67
N VAL A 301 -14.55 11.97 18.63
CA VAL A 301 -13.65 12.59 17.65
C VAL A 301 -14.25 12.41 16.27
N HIS A 302 -14.46 13.51 15.55
CA HIS A 302 -15.13 13.48 14.24
C HIS A 302 -14.62 14.58 13.31
N GLY A 303 -15.17 14.63 12.09
CA GLY A 303 -14.92 15.62 11.06
C GLY A 303 -16.22 16.21 10.48
N HIS A 304 -16.27 16.43 9.16
CA HIS A 304 -17.44 16.79 8.32
C HIS A 304 -18.08 18.19 8.50
N ILE A 305 -17.91 18.86 9.64
CA ILE A 305 -18.66 20.08 10.00
C ILE A 305 -17.93 21.41 9.72
N GLY A 306 -16.83 21.38 8.97
CA GLY A 306 -15.90 22.49 8.82
C GLY A 306 -14.97 22.61 10.02
N ASP A 307 -14.39 23.79 10.24
CA ASP A 307 -13.51 24.09 11.40
C ASP A 307 -14.28 24.49 12.68
N GLY A 308 -15.60 24.35 12.67
CA GLY A 308 -16.48 24.71 13.78
C GLY A 308 -16.40 23.74 14.96
N ALA A 309 -16.88 24.18 16.12
CA ALA A 309 -17.12 23.28 17.25
C ALA A 309 -18.60 22.87 17.28
N ILE A 310 -18.88 21.69 17.83
CA ILE A 310 -20.25 21.33 18.24
C ILE A 310 -20.63 22.19 19.45
N LEU A 311 -21.78 22.85 19.41
CA LEU A 311 -22.18 23.86 20.40
C LEU A 311 -23.44 23.44 21.17
N GLN A 312 -23.27 23.06 22.43
CA GLN A 312 -24.39 22.95 23.36
C GLN A 312 -25.10 24.31 23.47
N HIS A 313 -26.43 24.27 23.32
CA HIS A 313 -27.33 25.42 23.30
C HIS A 313 -26.91 26.51 22.30
N GLY A 314 -26.22 26.12 21.23
CA GLY A 314 -25.74 27.03 20.17
C GLY A 314 -24.66 28.03 20.61
N ALA A 315 -24.07 27.87 21.80
CA ALA A 315 -23.12 28.84 22.35
C ALA A 315 -21.89 28.23 23.04
N ILE A 316 -22.01 27.04 23.63
CA ILE A 316 -20.97 26.47 24.48
C ILE A 316 -20.37 25.25 23.78
N PRO A 317 -19.06 25.24 23.45
CA PRO A 317 -18.42 24.05 22.90
C PRO A 317 -18.69 22.81 23.76
N LEU A 318 -19.20 21.75 23.15
CA LEU A 318 -19.50 20.50 23.83
C LEU A 318 -18.17 19.79 24.18
N PRO A 319 -17.77 19.72 25.46
CA PRO A 319 -16.39 19.37 25.83
C PRO A 319 -16.02 17.91 25.56
N SER A 320 -17.02 17.04 25.38
CA SER A 320 -16.81 15.64 25.02
C SER A 320 -16.54 15.45 23.53
N HIS A 321 -16.74 16.48 22.69
CA HIS A 321 -16.57 16.42 21.24
C HIS A 321 -15.32 17.15 20.78
N ARG A 322 -14.64 16.55 19.81
CA ARG A 322 -13.43 17.06 19.19
C ARG A 322 -13.57 16.97 17.70
N ASN A 323 -13.46 18.12 17.05
CA ASN A 323 -13.51 18.20 15.60
C ASN A 323 -12.09 18.26 15.03
N LEU A 324 -11.79 17.39 14.07
CA LEU A 324 -10.54 17.35 13.33
C LEU A 324 -10.70 17.82 11.87
N ASP A 325 -11.90 18.22 11.45
CA ASP A 325 -12.12 18.78 10.11
C ASP A 325 -11.47 20.17 9.98
N GLY A 326 -10.99 20.45 8.77
CA GLY A 326 -10.28 21.65 8.42
C GLY A 326 -10.08 21.77 6.92
N TRP A 327 -9.67 22.96 6.50
CA TRP A 327 -9.55 23.32 5.08
C TRP A 327 -8.26 22.82 4.43
N PHE A 328 -7.26 22.42 5.22
CA PHE A 328 -5.94 22.03 4.70
C PHE A 328 -6.03 20.85 3.74
N GLY A 329 -5.51 21.04 2.52
CA GLY A 329 -5.50 20.04 1.45
C GLY A 329 -6.82 19.86 0.69
N LYS A 330 -7.88 20.63 0.99
CA LYS A 330 -9.18 20.52 0.30
C LYS A 330 -9.16 21.03 -1.15
N GLY A 331 -8.15 21.82 -1.49
CA GLY A 331 -7.87 22.34 -2.82
C GLY A 331 -6.41 22.76 -2.92
N ARG A 332 -5.94 23.09 -4.13
CA ARG A 332 -4.53 23.50 -4.34
C ARG A 332 -4.23 24.82 -3.64
N GLU A 333 -5.19 25.74 -3.63
CA GLU A 333 -5.13 27.01 -2.93
C GLU A 333 -5.13 26.85 -1.41
N LEU A 334 -5.49 25.67 -0.90
CA LEU A 334 -5.52 25.31 0.52
C LEU A 334 -4.37 24.35 0.89
N SER A 335 -3.29 24.33 0.09
CA SER A 335 -2.09 23.50 0.32
C SER A 335 -1.23 23.97 1.48
N GLN A 336 -1.50 25.16 2.03
CA GLN A 336 -0.73 25.78 3.10
C GLN A 336 -1.64 26.30 4.21
N THR A 337 -1.24 26.12 5.46
CA THR A 337 -1.94 26.66 6.64
C THR A 337 -1.72 28.16 6.78
N GLY A 338 -2.68 28.84 7.40
CA GLY A 338 -2.66 30.28 7.62
C GLY A 338 -3.90 30.98 7.07
N TYR A 339 -3.88 32.31 7.05
CA TYR A 339 -5.02 33.11 6.60
C TYR A 339 -5.00 33.32 5.09
N LEU A 340 -5.98 32.74 4.40
CA LEU A 340 -6.23 33.01 2.99
C LEU A 340 -7.35 34.04 2.86
N ARG A 341 -7.10 35.12 2.13
CA ARG A 341 -8.16 36.05 1.74
C ARG A 341 -8.75 35.61 0.42
N ASP A 342 -10.03 35.30 0.42
CA ASP A 342 -10.81 35.05 -0.79
C ASP A 342 -11.91 36.11 -0.96
N ALA A 343 -12.80 35.91 -1.93
CA ALA A 343 -13.90 36.83 -2.20
C ALA A 343 -14.98 36.86 -1.09
N TYR A 344 -14.96 35.90 -0.16
CA TYR A 344 -15.94 35.71 0.90
C TYR A 344 -15.41 36.05 2.29
N GLY A 345 -14.10 36.24 2.44
CA GLY A 345 -13.51 36.72 3.69
C GLY A 345 -12.08 36.22 3.90
N SER A 346 -11.70 36.12 5.17
CA SER A 346 -10.46 35.46 5.58
C SER A 346 -10.81 34.05 6.03
N LEU A 347 -10.29 33.05 5.32
CA LEU A 347 -10.36 31.65 5.69
C LEU A 347 -9.12 31.28 6.50
N ASP A 348 -9.28 30.69 7.67
CA ASP A 348 -8.18 30.19 8.49
C ASP A 348 -7.93 28.71 8.16
N VAL A 349 -6.89 28.43 7.39
CA VAL A 349 -6.53 27.07 6.99
C VAL A 349 -5.70 26.42 8.09
N ARG A 350 -6.23 25.35 8.66
CA ARG A 350 -5.60 24.62 9.77
C ARG A 350 -5.34 23.17 9.42
N HIS A 351 -4.19 22.66 9.85
CA HIS A 351 -3.87 21.24 9.85
C HIS A 351 -4.04 20.70 11.27
N PHE A 352 -4.91 19.68 11.41
CA PHE A 352 -5.19 19.04 12.68
C PHE A 352 -4.77 17.57 12.64
N THR A 353 -4.02 17.17 13.66
CA THR A 353 -3.86 15.78 14.08
C THR A 353 -4.17 15.69 15.57
N GLN A 354 -4.58 14.52 16.03
CA GLN A 354 -4.61 14.21 17.45
C GLN A 354 -3.68 13.04 17.71
N GLN A 355 -2.77 13.23 18.66
CA GLN A 355 -1.86 12.21 19.14
C GLN A 355 -2.36 11.64 20.47
N SER A 356 -2.24 10.33 20.66
CA SER A 356 -2.53 9.68 21.93
C SER A 356 -1.69 8.42 22.16
N SER A 357 -1.65 7.96 23.41
CA SER A 357 -1.07 6.67 23.80
C SER A 357 -2.18 5.68 24.20
N GLU A 358 -3.38 5.88 23.66
CA GLU A 358 -4.52 5.01 23.90
C GLU A 358 -4.39 3.74 23.07
N LEU A 359 -4.97 2.65 23.56
CA LEU A 359 -4.95 1.36 22.87
C LEU A 359 -6.09 1.31 21.86
N THR A 360 -5.77 0.97 20.61
CA THR A 360 -6.75 0.70 19.55
C THR A 360 -7.46 -0.65 19.76
N ALA A 361 -8.50 -0.91 18.98
CA ALA A 361 -9.15 -2.22 18.95
C ALA A 361 -8.16 -3.38 18.68
N LYS A 362 -7.29 -3.23 17.68
CA LYS A 362 -6.28 -4.25 17.31
C LYS A 362 -5.27 -4.46 18.43
N GLN A 363 -4.80 -3.39 19.07
CA GLN A 363 -3.86 -3.47 20.21
C GLN A 363 -4.50 -4.10 21.45
N LEU A 364 -5.77 -3.79 21.75
CA LEU A 364 -6.51 -4.43 22.85
C LEU A 364 -6.70 -5.93 22.59
N ALA A 365 -7.06 -6.29 21.37
CA ALA A 365 -7.15 -7.70 20.96
C ALA A 365 -5.79 -8.38 21.05
N ALA A 366 -4.70 -7.71 20.64
CA ALA A 366 -3.34 -8.21 20.72
C ALA A 366 -2.81 -8.31 22.15
N GLY A 367 -3.20 -7.43 23.09
CA GLY A 367 -2.80 -7.52 24.50
C GLY A 367 -3.59 -8.57 25.28
N LEU A 368 -4.88 -8.74 24.96
CA LEU A 368 -5.70 -9.86 25.44
C LEU A 368 -5.20 -11.18 24.87
N ALA A 369 -4.78 -11.16 23.60
CA ALA A 369 -4.00 -12.22 23.00
C ALA A 369 -2.74 -12.36 23.85
N ASP A 370 -1.75 -11.47 23.89
CA ASP A 370 -0.49 -11.62 24.62
C ASP A 370 -0.63 -12.15 26.06
N THR A 371 -1.65 -11.80 26.84
CA THR A 371 -1.85 -12.41 28.17
C THR A 371 -2.32 -13.88 28.09
N ARG A 372 -3.20 -14.21 27.13
CA ARG A 372 -3.72 -15.56 26.85
C ARG A 372 -2.81 -16.38 25.92
N THR A 373 -2.01 -15.69 25.12
CA THR A 373 -1.15 -16.07 24.00
C THR A 373 0.27 -16.15 24.47
N LYS A 374 0.69 -15.55 25.60
CA LYS A 374 1.90 -15.98 26.30
C LYS A 374 1.67 -17.29 27.04
N ALA A 375 0.42 -17.57 27.44
CA ALA A 375 -0.02 -18.88 27.93
C ALA A 375 -0.39 -19.88 26.80
N LEU A 376 -0.60 -19.43 25.54
CA LEU A 376 -0.90 -20.30 24.37
C LEU A 376 0.22 -20.38 23.32
N LEU A 377 1.11 -19.40 23.19
CA LEU A 377 2.34 -19.43 22.37
C LEU A 377 3.42 -20.23 23.05
N GLU A 378 3.34 -20.45 24.36
CA GLU A 378 4.02 -21.57 24.99
C GLU A 378 3.48 -22.93 24.50
N GLU A 379 2.40 -22.97 23.69
CA GLU A 379 1.87 -24.23 23.13
C GLU A 379 1.62 -24.31 21.59
N THR A 380 1.12 -23.32 20.82
CA THR A 380 0.64 -23.61 19.43
C THR A 380 0.48 -22.47 18.37
N GLY A 381 0.81 -21.20 18.64
CA GLY A 381 0.28 -20.07 17.83
C GLY A 381 0.95 -19.72 16.48
N ALA A 382 2.28 -19.68 16.39
CA ALA A 382 3.00 -19.19 15.19
C ALA A 382 2.87 -20.15 13.99
N THR A 383 2.80 -21.45 14.27
CA THR A 383 2.68 -22.53 13.28
C THR A 383 1.36 -22.48 12.48
N ARG A 384 0.29 -21.93 13.08
CA ARG A 384 -1.06 -21.94 12.47
C ARG A 384 -1.23 -20.94 11.32
N LEU A 385 -0.45 -19.86 11.30
CA LEU A 385 -0.49 -18.84 10.24
C LEU A 385 0.50 -19.13 9.11
N LEU A 386 1.58 -19.87 9.40
CA LEU A 386 2.63 -20.12 8.43
C LEU A 386 2.21 -21.13 7.35
N TYR A 387 1.46 -22.18 7.69
CA TYR A 387 0.97 -23.17 6.71
C TYR A 387 0.07 -22.53 5.62
N PRO A 388 -1.00 -21.77 5.95
CA PRO A 388 -1.84 -21.15 4.92
C PRO A 388 -1.06 -20.21 4.01
N LYS A 389 -0.14 -19.43 4.56
CA LYS A 389 0.72 -18.50 3.82
C LYS A 389 1.63 -19.21 2.81
N ILE A 390 2.35 -20.26 3.24
CA ILE A 390 3.23 -21.04 2.36
C ILE A 390 2.39 -21.66 1.23
N ARG A 391 1.23 -22.24 1.57
CA ARG A 391 0.34 -22.89 0.61
C ARG A 391 -0.20 -21.90 -0.42
N GLU A 392 -0.68 -20.75 0.02
CA GLU A 392 -1.16 -19.67 -0.85
C GLU A 392 -0.05 -19.18 -1.79
N THR A 393 1.16 -18.96 -1.27
CA THR A 393 2.32 -18.57 -2.08
C THR A 393 2.62 -19.59 -3.18
N LEU A 394 2.60 -20.89 -2.85
CA LEU A 394 2.83 -21.96 -3.84
C LEU A 394 1.71 -22.02 -4.89
N LEU A 395 0.46 -21.77 -4.51
CA LEU A 395 -0.67 -21.72 -5.44
C LEU A 395 -0.61 -20.49 -6.36
N ASP A 396 -0.18 -19.33 -5.85
CA ASP A 396 0.03 -18.14 -6.68
C ASP A 396 1.15 -18.37 -7.70
N ILE A 397 2.27 -18.96 -7.28
CA ILE A 397 3.33 -19.41 -8.18
C ILE A 397 2.77 -20.31 -9.29
N GLN A 398 1.92 -21.26 -8.92
CA GLN A 398 1.29 -22.19 -9.86
C GLN A 398 0.46 -21.44 -10.90
N ALA A 399 -0.39 -20.51 -10.45
CA ALA A 399 -1.24 -19.71 -11.32
C ALA A 399 -0.44 -18.78 -12.25
N GLN A 400 0.69 -18.23 -11.78
CA GLN A 400 1.57 -17.40 -12.61
C GLN A 400 2.23 -18.21 -13.74
N ILE A 401 2.63 -19.46 -13.46
CA ILE A 401 3.15 -20.38 -14.48
C ILE A 401 2.05 -20.71 -15.51
N ASP A 402 0.83 -20.99 -15.05
CA ASP A 402 -0.29 -21.38 -15.91
C ASP A 402 -0.73 -20.26 -16.87
N LYS A 403 -0.45 -19.00 -16.54
CA LYS A 403 -0.73 -17.83 -17.40
C LYS A 403 0.27 -17.65 -18.55
N GLN A 404 1.40 -18.37 -18.57
CA GLN A 404 2.40 -18.22 -19.62
C GLN A 404 1.95 -18.87 -20.93
N GLU A 405 2.32 -18.29 -22.08
CA GLU A 405 1.93 -18.82 -23.40
C GLU A 405 2.50 -20.22 -23.68
N GLN A 406 3.63 -20.57 -23.04
CA GLN A 406 4.31 -21.85 -23.18
C GLN A 406 4.59 -22.50 -21.82
N PRO A 407 3.56 -23.01 -21.12
CA PRO A 407 3.72 -23.55 -19.77
C PRO A 407 4.64 -24.78 -19.72
N ALA A 408 4.83 -25.48 -20.84
CA ALA A 408 5.78 -26.59 -20.97
C ALA A 408 7.24 -26.18 -20.69
N ASN A 409 7.62 -24.92 -20.89
CA ASN A 409 8.96 -24.41 -20.57
C ASN A 409 9.21 -24.31 -19.05
N TYR A 410 8.14 -24.39 -18.26
CA TYR A 410 8.14 -24.27 -16.80
C TYR A 410 7.86 -25.59 -16.08
N GLU A 411 7.90 -26.73 -16.79
CA GLU A 411 7.58 -28.05 -16.23
C GLU A 411 8.43 -28.39 -14.99
N GLU A 412 9.70 -27.99 -14.97
CA GLU A 412 10.56 -28.22 -13.80
C GLU A 412 10.14 -27.35 -12.60
N PHE A 413 9.73 -26.10 -12.83
CA PHE A 413 9.19 -25.25 -11.78
C PHE A 413 7.89 -25.79 -11.23
N TYR A 414 7.00 -26.25 -12.11
CA TYR A 414 5.74 -26.91 -11.75
C TYR A 414 6.00 -28.11 -10.83
N LYS A 415 6.84 -29.06 -11.27
CA LYS A 415 7.17 -30.26 -10.48
C LYS A 415 7.74 -29.91 -9.12
N LYS A 416 8.57 -28.87 -9.03
CA LYS A 416 9.15 -28.44 -7.76
C LYS A 416 8.14 -27.71 -6.86
N THR A 417 7.23 -26.91 -7.42
CA THR A 417 6.11 -26.32 -6.68
C THR A 417 5.20 -27.41 -6.12
N GLU A 418 4.85 -28.40 -6.93
CA GLU A 418 4.05 -29.56 -6.52
C GLU A 418 4.76 -30.39 -5.43
N ALA A 419 6.07 -30.62 -5.56
CA ALA A 419 6.86 -31.30 -4.53
C ALA A 419 6.86 -30.53 -3.20
N LEU A 420 6.98 -29.19 -3.23
CA LEU A 420 6.91 -28.35 -2.02
C LEU A 420 5.52 -28.34 -1.39
N LEU A 421 4.45 -28.35 -2.20
CA LEU A 421 3.07 -28.49 -1.74
C LEU A 421 2.84 -29.84 -1.06
N ASN A 422 3.28 -30.93 -1.69
CA ASN A 422 3.16 -32.26 -1.12
C ASN A 422 3.95 -32.38 0.19
N GLU A 423 5.16 -31.82 0.26
CA GLU A 423 5.95 -31.79 1.50
C GLU A 423 5.25 -30.98 2.61
N LEU A 424 4.64 -29.84 2.27
CA LEU A 424 3.85 -29.03 3.21
C LEU A 424 2.67 -29.83 3.77
N ASP A 425 1.94 -30.51 2.89
CA ASP A 425 0.76 -31.31 3.25
C ASP A 425 1.16 -32.55 4.08
N GLU A 426 2.21 -33.28 3.70
CA GLU A 426 2.74 -34.41 4.46
C GLU A 426 3.16 -34.01 5.88
N LYS A 427 3.85 -32.87 6.05
CA LYS A 427 4.24 -32.36 7.38
C LYS A 427 3.02 -32.00 8.23
N SER A 428 2.02 -31.36 7.62
CA SER A 428 0.77 -30.99 8.28
C SER A 428 0.00 -32.23 8.75
N GLU A 429 -0.12 -33.23 7.87
CA GLU A 429 -0.78 -34.48 8.23
C GLU A 429 -0.02 -35.26 9.32
N ALA A 430 1.32 -35.34 9.23
CA ALA A 430 2.14 -36.00 10.25
C ALA A 430 1.97 -35.34 11.63
N TYR A 431 1.90 -34.01 11.66
CA TYR A 431 1.59 -33.27 12.88
C TYR A 431 0.19 -33.60 13.41
N HIS A 432 -0.83 -33.60 12.55
CA HIS A 432 -2.21 -33.93 12.94
C HIS A 432 -2.41 -35.39 13.37
N ARG A 433 -1.60 -36.33 12.85
CA ARG A 433 -1.55 -37.73 13.31
C ARG A 433 -0.75 -37.91 14.61
N GLY A 434 -0.08 -36.86 15.10
CA GLY A 434 0.78 -36.91 16.29
C GLY A 434 2.11 -37.64 16.06
N GLU A 435 2.55 -37.77 14.81
CA GLU A 435 3.82 -38.42 14.44
C GLU A 435 5.04 -37.52 14.69
N ILE A 436 4.83 -36.19 14.66
CA ILE A 436 5.85 -35.18 14.96
C ILE A 436 5.34 -34.18 16.00
N THR A 437 6.26 -33.60 16.77
CA THR A 437 5.92 -32.57 17.76
C THR A 437 5.65 -31.22 17.09
N ALA A 438 4.98 -30.32 17.81
CA ALA A 438 4.73 -28.95 17.32
C ALA A 438 6.04 -28.22 16.99
N GLU A 439 7.10 -28.38 17.79
CA GLU A 439 8.42 -27.80 17.56
C GLU A 439 9.06 -28.31 16.26
N ILE A 440 9.00 -29.62 16.00
CA ILE A 440 9.50 -30.21 14.76
C ILE A 440 8.69 -29.71 13.56
N TYR A 441 7.37 -29.62 13.71
CA TYR A 441 6.48 -29.11 12.67
C TYR A 441 6.77 -27.64 12.34
N GLU A 442 6.91 -26.78 13.35
CA GLU A 442 7.24 -25.36 13.19
C GLU A 442 8.59 -25.12 12.53
N LYS A 443 9.64 -25.81 12.99
CA LYS A 443 10.95 -25.77 12.35
C LYS A 443 10.87 -26.23 10.89
N GLY A 444 10.06 -27.26 10.63
CA GLY A 444 9.79 -27.76 9.28
C GLY A 444 9.09 -26.73 8.39
N LEU A 445 8.12 -25.97 8.93
CA LEU A 445 7.45 -24.90 8.19
C LEU A 445 8.40 -23.73 7.89
N HIS A 446 9.27 -23.35 8.83
CA HIS A 446 10.25 -22.27 8.58
C HIS A 446 11.30 -22.64 7.52
N ASP A 447 11.81 -23.88 7.53
CA ASP A 447 12.67 -24.37 6.45
C ASP A 447 11.95 -24.33 5.11
N LEU A 448 10.69 -24.77 5.08
CA LEU A 448 9.90 -24.79 3.88
C LEU A 448 9.60 -23.38 3.36
N ASP A 449 9.23 -22.43 4.22
CA ASP A 449 9.02 -21.01 3.87
C ASP A 449 10.27 -20.42 3.19
N SER A 450 11.46 -20.68 3.73
CA SER A 450 12.73 -20.24 3.11
C SER A 450 12.94 -20.86 1.72
N ARG A 451 12.62 -22.14 1.55
CA ARG A 451 12.74 -22.84 0.26
C ARG A 451 11.69 -22.38 -0.76
N VAL A 452 10.45 -22.12 -0.33
CA VAL A 452 9.39 -21.54 -1.16
C VAL A 452 9.78 -20.15 -1.62
N TYR A 453 10.29 -19.30 -0.72
CA TYR A 453 10.78 -17.97 -1.06
C TYR A 453 11.87 -18.01 -2.14
N LYS A 454 12.91 -18.85 -1.96
CA LYS A 454 13.97 -19.04 -2.97
C LYS A 454 13.43 -19.58 -4.30
N HIS A 455 12.36 -20.37 -4.28
CA HIS A 455 11.73 -20.91 -5.48
C HIS A 455 10.92 -19.85 -6.22
N GLN A 456 10.12 -19.07 -5.48
CA GLN A 456 9.38 -17.93 -6.00
C GLN A 456 10.32 -16.92 -6.67
N GLU A 457 11.41 -16.55 -5.99
CA GLU A 457 12.40 -15.62 -6.52
C GLU A 457 12.96 -16.08 -7.87
N LYS A 458 13.33 -17.37 -8.00
CA LYS A 458 13.81 -17.94 -9.26
C LYS A 458 12.76 -17.80 -10.37
N ILE A 459 11.51 -18.14 -10.10
CA ILE A 459 10.43 -18.05 -11.11
C ILE A 459 10.24 -16.62 -11.58
N MET A 460 10.22 -15.66 -10.65
CA MET A 460 10.10 -14.23 -10.99
C MET A 460 11.28 -13.75 -11.85
N GLN A 461 12.50 -14.21 -11.58
CA GLN A 461 13.67 -13.91 -12.41
C GLN A 461 13.50 -14.45 -13.84
N HIS A 462 12.95 -15.66 -13.99
CA HIS A 462 12.69 -16.23 -15.32
C HIS A 462 11.61 -15.48 -16.09
N LEU A 463 10.50 -15.14 -15.43
CA LEU A 463 9.42 -14.36 -16.02
C LEU A 463 9.91 -12.97 -16.48
N ALA A 464 10.72 -12.31 -15.66
CA ALA A 464 11.34 -11.03 -16.03
C ALA A 464 12.26 -11.16 -17.26
N PHE A 465 13.03 -12.25 -17.35
CA PHE A 465 13.89 -12.52 -18.49
C PHE A 465 13.08 -12.77 -19.78
N GLU A 466 12.01 -13.56 -19.72
CA GLU A 466 11.14 -13.81 -20.88
C GLU A 466 10.47 -12.53 -21.38
N HIS A 467 9.98 -11.69 -20.46
CA HIS A 467 9.42 -10.39 -20.84
C HIS A 467 10.47 -9.50 -21.54
N ALA A 468 11.72 -9.51 -21.05
CA ALA A 468 12.82 -8.81 -21.72
C ALA A 468 13.10 -9.36 -23.13
N LEU A 469 13.05 -10.69 -23.31
CA LEU A 469 13.16 -11.32 -24.64
C LEU A 469 12.03 -10.90 -25.57
N ALA A 470 10.78 -10.84 -25.08
CA ALA A 470 9.63 -10.41 -25.88
C ALA A 470 9.79 -8.96 -26.36
N LEU A 471 10.22 -8.06 -25.49
CA LEU A 471 10.50 -6.67 -25.86
C LEU A 471 11.66 -6.55 -26.86
N LEU A 472 12.71 -7.37 -26.70
CA LEU A 472 13.80 -7.45 -27.68
C LEU A 472 13.31 -8.00 -29.02
N ALA A 473 12.39 -8.97 -29.03
CA ALA A 473 11.80 -9.53 -30.24
C ALA A 473 11.01 -8.49 -31.03
N ILE A 474 10.14 -7.73 -30.36
CA ILE A 474 9.41 -6.60 -30.97
C ILE A 474 10.41 -5.61 -31.59
N LYS A 475 11.49 -5.30 -30.86
CA LYS A 475 12.49 -4.35 -31.36
C LYS A 475 13.30 -4.90 -32.55
N ASN A 476 13.59 -6.20 -32.53
CA ASN A 476 14.22 -6.89 -33.64
C ASN A 476 13.34 -6.79 -34.90
N GLU A 477 12.03 -7.01 -34.80
CA GLU A 477 11.10 -6.87 -35.92
C GLU A 477 11.14 -5.46 -36.53
N GLU A 478 11.12 -4.41 -35.70
CA GLU A 478 11.25 -3.03 -36.19
C GLU A 478 12.59 -2.79 -36.93
N LEU A 479 13.68 -3.40 -36.46
CA LEU A 479 14.99 -3.28 -37.10
C LEU A 479 15.03 -4.03 -38.43
N GLN A 480 14.39 -5.20 -38.51
CA GLN A 480 14.23 -5.94 -39.77
C GLN A 480 13.42 -5.13 -40.78
N GLU A 481 12.31 -4.53 -40.35
CA GLU A 481 11.49 -3.67 -41.21
C GLU A 481 12.29 -2.46 -41.72
N LYS A 482 13.08 -1.83 -40.86
CA LYS A 482 13.97 -0.73 -41.27
C LYS A 482 15.05 -1.21 -42.24
N ALA A 483 15.65 -2.37 -42.02
CA ALA A 483 16.66 -2.94 -42.92
C ALA A 483 16.11 -3.23 -44.33
N ASN A 484 14.83 -3.56 -44.45
CA ASN A 484 14.17 -3.76 -45.75
C ASN A 484 14.02 -2.45 -46.53
N ASN A 485 13.89 -1.32 -45.83
CA ASN A 485 13.67 0.00 -46.43
C ASN A 485 14.97 0.83 -46.54
N ASP A 486 15.94 0.59 -45.67
CA ASP A 486 17.21 1.29 -45.58
C ASP A 486 18.37 0.30 -45.35
N PRO A 487 19.23 0.06 -46.36
CA PRO A 487 20.37 -0.85 -46.25
C PRO A 487 21.34 -0.53 -45.12
N ASN A 488 21.37 0.71 -44.62
CA ASN A 488 22.21 1.07 -43.48
C ASN A 488 21.83 0.29 -42.22
N TYR A 489 20.59 -0.17 -42.08
CA TYR A 489 20.12 -0.89 -40.89
C TYR A 489 20.39 -2.39 -40.94
N LYS A 490 20.90 -2.91 -42.05
CA LYS A 490 21.08 -4.36 -42.25
C LYS A 490 21.95 -5.01 -41.18
N ASN A 491 23.06 -4.39 -40.81
CA ASN A 491 23.95 -4.96 -39.80
C ASN A 491 23.34 -4.89 -38.39
N ALA A 492 22.65 -3.79 -38.05
CA ALA A 492 21.93 -3.66 -36.78
C ALA A 492 20.83 -4.72 -36.63
N ALA A 493 20.09 -4.97 -37.71
CA ALA A 493 19.04 -6.00 -37.74
C ALA A 493 19.64 -7.40 -37.57
N ILE A 494 20.75 -7.71 -38.25
CA ILE A 494 21.48 -8.98 -38.06
C ILE A 494 21.96 -9.12 -36.62
N ALA A 495 22.62 -8.11 -36.06
CA ALA A 495 23.15 -8.14 -34.70
C ALA A 495 22.04 -8.31 -33.64
N SER A 496 20.90 -7.63 -33.81
CA SER A 496 19.73 -7.77 -32.94
C SER A 496 19.13 -9.17 -33.02
N ASN A 497 19.06 -9.76 -34.22
CA ASN A 497 18.51 -11.09 -34.42
C ASN A 497 19.43 -12.17 -33.83
N ASP A 498 20.75 -12.03 -34.02
CA ASP A 498 21.74 -12.93 -33.44
C ASP A 498 21.70 -12.85 -31.91
N LEU A 499 21.57 -11.64 -31.34
CA LEU A 499 21.39 -11.45 -29.90
C LEU A 499 20.16 -12.18 -29.38
N LEU A 500 18.99 -11.90 -29.98
CA LEU A 500 17.73 -12.53 -29.59
C LEU A 500 17.83 -14.06 -29.66
N THR A 501 18.39 -14.58 -30.75
CA THR A 501 18.57 -16.03 -30.96
C THR A 501 19.43 -16.66 -29.88
N VAL A 502 20.57 -16.03 -29.53
CA VAL A 502 21.46 -16.55 -28.48
C VAL A 502 20.79 -16.45 -27.12
N LEU A 503 20.21 -15.30 -26.76
CA LEU A 503 19.59 -15.13 -25.44
C LEU A 503 18.42 -16.11 -25.24
N SER A 504 17.55 -16.28 -26.24
CA SER A 504 16.46 -17.26 -26.18
C SER A 504 16.98 -18.69 -26.06
N ARG A 505 18.00 -19.08 -26.86
CA ARG A 505 18.57 -20.44 -26.81
C ARG A 505 19.25 -20.75 -25.47
N GLU A 506 20.07 -19.83 -24.98
CA GLU A 506 20.79 -20.04 -23.73
C GLU A 506 19.83 -20.01 -22.54
N HIS A 507 18.77 -19.19 -22.56
CA HIS A 507 17.75 -19.17 -21.51
C HIS A 507 17.00 -20.49 -21.43
N GLN A 508 16.61 -21.04 -22.58
CA GLN A 508 16.00 -22.37 -22.65
C GLN A 508 16.95 -23.48 -22.18
N SER A 509 18.25 -23.34 -22.47
CA SER A 509 19.26 -24.29 -21.98
C SER A 509 19.46 -24.17 -20.47
N PHE A 510 19.39 -22.96 -19.93
CA PHE A 510 19.51 -22.68 -18.51
C PHE A 510 18.29 -23.18 -17.73
N LEU A 511 17.08 -22.94 -18.24
CA LEU A 511 15.82 -23.49 -17.69
C LEU A 511 15.83 -25.01 -17.57
N LYS A 512 16.44 -25.70 -18.53
CA LYS A 512 16.58 -27.17 -18.55
C LYS A 512 17.79 -27.67 -17.75
N ASN A 513 18.45 -26.79 -17.00
CA ASN A 513 19.72 -27.04 -16.31
C ASN A 513 20.81 -27.66 -17.21
N ALA A 514 20.76 -27.44 -18.53
CA ALA A 514 21.71 -27.99 -19.48
C ALA A 514 23.05 -27.22 -19.49
N ILE A 515 23.06 -26.02 -18.89
CA ILE A 515 24.25 -25.18 -18.72
C ILE A 515 24.27 -24.60 -17.31
N THR A 516 25.48 -24.39 -16.77
CA THR A 516 25.65 -23.75 -15.45
C THR A 516 25.34 -22.25 -15.52
N PRO A 517 25.06 -21.59 -14.39
CA PRO A 517 24.92 -20.13 -14.34
C PRO A 517 26.12 -19.40 -14.96
N GLU A 518 27.35 -19.85 -14.73
CA GLU A 518 28.57 -19.23 -15.28
C GLU A 518 28.65 -19.40 -16.79
N THR A 519 28.20 -20.55 -17.30
CA THR A 519 28.16 -20.82 -18.73
C THR A 519 27.10 -19.96 -19.42
N PHE A 520 25.91 -19.87 -18.84
CA PHE A 520 24.84 -18.97 -19.29
C PHE A 520 25.32 -17.53 -19.31
N LYS A 521 25.93 -17.07 -18.20
CA LYS A 521 26.53 -15.74 -18.06
C LYS A 521 27.47 -15.41 -19.19
N LYS A 522 28.47 -16.27 -19.37
CA LYS A 522 29.53 -16.05 -20.35
C LYS A 522 28.97 -15.94 -21.75
N ARG A 523 28.04 -16.84 -22.13
CA ARG A 523 27.49 -16.88 -23.49
C ARG A 523 26.55 -15.70 -23.77
N CYS A 524 25.65 -15.38 -22.85
CA CYS A 524 24.78 -14.21 -22.97
C CYS A 524 25.60 -12.91 -22.98
N GLY A 525 26.58 -12.77 -22.08
CA GLY A 525 27.47 -11.61 -22.02
C GLY A 525 28.23 -11.38 -23.33
N THR A 526 28.83 -12.42 -23.90
CA THR A 526 29.51 -12.32 -25.21
C THR A 526 28.56 -11.90 -26.33
N ALA A 527 27.33 -12.42 -26.36
CA ALA A 527 26.35 -12.03 -27.37
C ALA A 527 25.91 -10.57 -27.22
N ILE A 528 25.69 -10.11 -25.98
CA ILE A 528 25.33 -8.72 -25.66
C ILE A 528 26.45 -7.77 -26.08
N GLU A 529 27.70 -8.07 -25.73
CA GLU A 529 28.85 -7.24 -26.09
C GLU A 529 29.03 -7.12 -27.62
N SER A 530 28.90 -8.25 -28.32
CA SER A 530 28.97 -8.31 -29.77
C SER A 530 27.85 -7.49 -30.43
N ALA A 531 26.61 -7.62 -29.96
CA ALA A 531 25.48 -6.89 -30.51
C ALA A 531 25.55 -5.39 -30.19
N THR A 532 25.95 -5.03 -28.97
CA THR A 532 26.12 -3.64 -28.53
C THR A 532 27.09 -2.89 -29.44
N THR A 533 28.23 -3.50 -29.76
CA THR A 533 29.25 -2.91 -30.66
C THR A 533 28.67 -2.50 -32.02
N GLU A 534 27.71 -3.27 -32.56
CA GLU A 534 27.06 -2.95 -33.83
C GLU A 534 25.91 -1.96 -33.66
N LEU A 535 25.05 -2.16 -32.65
CA LEU A 535 23.90 -1.30 -32.37
C LEU A 535 24.32 0.14 -32.03
N GLU A 536 25.47 0.32 -31.37
CA GLU A 536 26.04 1.64 -31.07
C GLU A 536 26.45 2.42 -32.32
N LYS A 537 26.78 1.78 -33.44
CA LYS A 537 27.08 2.50 -34.70
C LYS A 537 25.85 3.22 -35.22
N HIS A 538 24.67 2.73 -34.83
CA HIS A 538 23.39 3.35 -35.08
C HIS A 538 22.96 4.18 -33.85
N ARG A 539 23.83 5.10 -33.38
CA ARG A 539 23.61 5.95 -32.18
C ARG A 539 22.23 6.59 -32.14
N GLY A 540 21.71 7.01 -33.30
CA GLY A 540 20.36 7.55 -33.42
C GLY A 540 19.25 6.60 -32.96
N LEU A 541 19.47 5.28 -32.98
CA LEU A 541 18.59 4.25 -32.40
C LEU A 541 18.94 3.89 -30.98
N TRP A 542 20.21 3.81 -30.59
CA TRP A 542 20.57 3.50 -29.20
C TRP A 542 19.95 4.52 -28.23
N TYR A 543 19.99 5.81 -28.59
CA TYR A 543 19.34 6.88 -27.82
C TYR A 543 17.81 6.98 -28.04
N LYS A 544 17.24 6.29 -29.04
CA LYS A 544 15.79 6.18 -29.28
C LYS A 544 15.18 4.84 -28.83
N MET A 545 15.99 3.85 -28.45
CA MET A 545 15.51 2.66 -27.74
C MET A 545 14.91 3.13 -26.43
N SER A 546 13.74 2.61 -26.06
CA SER A 546 13.10 3.05 -24.83
C SER A 546 14.08 2.87 -23.66
N PRO A 547 14.10 3.78 -22.68
CA PRO A 547 14.88 3.62 -21.45
C PRO A 547 14.64 2.25 -20.80
N ILE A 548 13.45 1.68 -20.99
CA ILE A 548 13.05 0.34 -20.56
C ILE A 548 13.90 -0.75 -21.23
N ILE A 549 14.08 -0.75 -22.56
CA ILE A 549 14.91 -1.76 -23.23
C ILE A 549 16.39 -1.61 -22.82
N ARG A 550 16.88 -0.39 -22.61
CA ARG A 550 18.25 -0.15 -22.11
C ARG A 550 18.42 -0.60 -20.66
N GLY A 551 17.43 -0.36 -19.81
CA GLY A 551 17.36 -0.87 -18.44
C GLY A 551 17.28 -2.39 -18.38
N LEU A 552 16.49 -3.01 -19.26
CA LEU A 552 16.34 -4.46 -19.37
C LEU A 552 17.60 -5.15 -19.88
N LEU A 553 18.32 -4.56 -20.85
CA LEU A 553 19.64 -5.07 -21.25
C LEU A 553 20.67 -4.94 -20.12
N GLY A 554 20.56 -3.90 -19.29
CA GLY A 554 21.31 -3.77 -18.04
C GLY A 554 20.94 -4.85 -17.01
N ILE A 555 19.66 -5.17 -16.87
CA ILE A 555 19.16 -6.23 -15.98
C ILE A 555 19.57 -7.61 -16.47
N VAL A 556 19.52 -7.88 -17.78
CA VAL A 556 19.99 -9.13 -18.38
C VAL A 556 21.50 -9.32 -18.17
N ALA A 557 22.28 -8.23 -18.21
CA ALA A 557 23.71 -8.25 -17.88
C ALA A 557 23.96 -8.47 -16.37
N LEU A 558 23.06 -8.01 -15.50
CA LEU A 558 23.11 -8.21 -14.03
C LEU A 558 22.65 -9.63 -13.61
N LEU A 559 21.60 -10.18 -14.21
CA LEU A 559 21.07 -11.53 -13.94
C LEU A 559 22.06 -12.64 -14.35
N ALA A 560 22.95 -12.32 -15.29
CA ALA A 560 24.07 -13.16 -15.65
C ALA A 560 25.11 -13.26 -14.50
N ALA A 561 25.09 -12.42 -13.46
CA ALA A 561 26.02 -12.43 -12.34
C ALA A 561 25.26 -12.52 -11.00
N ALA A 562 25.06 -13.72 -10.46
CA ALA A 562 24.41 -13.91 -9.14
C ALA A 562 25.07 -13.05 -8.04
N ILE A 563 24.45 -12.25 -7.17
CA ILE A 563 23.11 -11.65 -6.82
C ILE A 563 23.51 -10.35 -6.03
N PRO A 564 22.80 -9.17 -5.97
CA PRO A 564 21.46 -8.98 -5.34
C PRO A 564 20.52 -7.87 -5.87
N ALA A 565 19.21 -8.10 -5.75
CA ALA A 565 18.18 -7.08 -6.00
C ALA A 565 17.72 -6.30 -4.73
N VAL A 566 18.32 -6.54 -3.55
CA VAL A 566 18.05 -5.76 -2.32
C VAL A 566 19.13 -4.71 -2.03
N ALA A 567 20.32 -4.74 -2.67
CA ALA A 567 21.41 -3.81 -2.36
C ALA A 567 21.48 -2.53 -3.23
N VAL A 568 20.77 -2.47 -4.37
CA VAL A 568 20.75 -1.25 -5.21
C VAL A 568 19.94 -0.12 -4.56
N ALA A 569 19.03 -0.46 -3.64
CA ALA A 569 18.28 0.53 -2.87
C ALA A 569 19.04 1.12 -1.66
N VAL A 570 20.20 0.55 -1.26
CA VAL A 570 20.81 0.88 0.06
C VAL A 570 22.16 1.63 -0.02
N PHE A 571 22.95 1.56 -1.10
CA PHE A 571 24.33 2.07 -1.05
C PHE A 571 24.88 2.85 -2.26
N ALA A 572 24.18 3.89 -2.73
CA ALA A 572 24.76 4.87 -3.66
C ALA A 572 25.05 6.21 -2.95
N LYS A 573 26.35 6.53 -2.79
CA LYS A 573 26.85 7.75 -2.12
C LYS A 573 26.49 9.08 -2.80
N HIS A 574 25.86 9.07 -3.98
CA HIS A 574 25.56 10.28 -4.76
C HIS A 574 24.11 10.43 -5.26
N GLY A 575 23.21 9.51 -4.91
CA GLY A 575 21.78 9.64 -5.20
C GLY A 575 21.41 9.67 -6.70
N TYR A 576 20.13 9.42 -6.97
CA TYR A 576 19.52 9.35 -8.31
C TYR A 576 19.71 10.62 -9.16
N SER A 577 19.84 11.78 -8.51
CA SER A 577 20.06 13.08 -9.17
C SER A 577 21.48 13.25 -9.73
N GLY A 578 22.50 12.73 -9.03
CA GLY A 578 23.90 12.78 -9.48
C GLY A 578 24.19 11.89 -10.68
N THR A 579 23.44 10.80 -10.85
CA THR A 579 23.59 9.86 -11.97
C THR A 579 22.94 10.34 -13.27
N PHE A 580 22.00 11.30 -13.20
CA PHE A 580 21.21 11.69 -14.39
C PHE A 580 21.26 13.19 -14.75
N PHE A 581 21.70 14.10 -13.87
CA PHE A 581 21.60 15.55 -14.14
C PHE A 581 22.84 16.41 -13.84
N SER A 582 24.00 15.83 -13.53
CA SER A 582 25.28 16.55 -13.58
C SER A 582 26.12 16.18 -14.81
N THR A 583 26.62 17.18 -15.54
CA THR A 583 27.93 17.10 -16.22
C THR A 583 28.97 17.61 -15.23
N PRO A 584 29.88 16.77 -14.72
CA PRO A 584 31.12 16.44 -15.46
C PRO A 584 31.62 14.98 -15.31
N GLU A 585 32.56 14.62 -16.19
CA GLU A 585 33.02 13.26 -16.54
C GLU A 585 31.93 12.36 -17.12
N THR A 586 32.24 11.66 -18.22
CA THR A 586 31.23 10.96 -19.01
C THR A 586 30.61 9.81 -18.24
N ASP A 587 29.28 9.76 -18.23
CA ASP A 587 28.37 8.72 -17.72
C ASP A 587 28.90 7.27 -17.88
N SER A 588 29.62 6.99 -18.97
CA SER A 588 30.20 5.67 -19.25
C SER A 588 31.37 5.29 -18.34
N LYS A 589 32.15 6.24 -17.83
CA LYS A 589 33.33 5.97 -16.99
C LYS A 589 32.93 5.75 -15.52
N GLU A 590 32.01 6.55 -15.01
CA GLU A 590 31.45 6.39 -13.67
C GLU A 590 30.70 5.06 -13.54
N LYS A 591 29.94 4.67 -14.57
CA LYS A 591 29.28 3.37 -14.63
C LYS A 591 30.25 2.19 -14.75
N ILE A 592 31.41 2.36 -15.40
CA ILE A 592 32.47 1.34 -15.45
C ILE A 592 33.17 1.20 -14.09
N ASP A 593 33.35 2.30 -13.35
CA ASP A 593 33.98 2.27 -12.02
C ASP A 593 33.03 1.68 -10.96
N ILE A 594 31.74 2.00 -11.00
CA ILE A 594 30.69 1.36 -10.19
C ILE A 594 30.59 -0.15 -10.52
N LEU A 595 30.68 -0.50 -11.81
CA LEU A 595 30.69 -1.89 -12.28
C LEU A 595 31.93 -2.65 -11.79
N LYS A 596 33.11 -2.04 -11.81
CA LYS A 596 34.36 -2.63 -11.27
C LYS A 596 34.26 -2.89 -9.78
N GLN A 597 33.69 -1.95 -9.03
CA GLN A 597 33.58 -2.04 -7.58
C GLN A 597 32.54 -3.09 -7.14
N ALA A 598 31.39 -3.15 -7.83
CA ALA A 598 30.39 -4.19 -7.64
C ALA A 598 30.93 -5.58 -8.05
N TYR A 599 31.74 -5.65 -9.10
CA TYR A 599 32.41 -6.87 -9.55
C TYR A 599 33.44 -7.40 -8.56
N GLU A 600 34.23 -6.53 -7.91
CA GLU A 600 35.24 -6.91 -6.91
C GLU A 600 34.61 -7.43 -5.59
N GLU A 601 33.45 -6.92 -5.19
CA GLU A 601 32.69 -7.43 -4.03
C GLU A 601 31.98 -8.76 -4.33
N LEU A 602 31.49 -8.94 -5.56
CA LEU A 602 30.76 -10.14 -6.00
C LEU A 602 31.64 -11.40 -6.12
N ILE A 603 32.95 -11.24 -6.28
CA ILE A 603 33.91 -12.35 -6.44
C ILE A 603 34.62 -12.74 -5.14
N LYS A 604 34.20 -12.18 -3.99
CA LYS A 604 34.58 -12.75 -2.69
C LYS A 604 33.98 -14.16 -2.60
N PRO A 605 34.79 -15.23 -2.53
CA PRO A 605 34.26 -16.58 -2.42
C PRO A 605 33.38 -16.69 -1.17
N GLU A 606 32.29 -17.44 -1.25
CA GLU A 606 31.48 -17.82 -0.09
C GLU A 606 32.44 -18.37 0.98
N GLU A 607 32.58 -17.67 2.09
CA GLU A 607 33.25 -18.25 3.25
C GLU A 607 32.47 -19.51 3.59
N SER A 608 33.07 -20.67 3.36
CA SER A 608 32.54 -21.93 3.86
C SER A 608 32.34 -21.73 5.35
N THR A 609 31.09 -21.68 5.80
CA THR A 609 30.78 -21.75 7.22
C THR A 609 31.23 -23.12 7.69
N GLY A 610 32.49 -23.19 8.13
CA GLY A 610 33.09 -24.34 8.78
C GLY A 610 32.41 -24.56 10.13
N GLU A 611 31.18 -25.02 10.09
CA GLU A 611 30.46 -25.64 11.20
C GLU A 611 30.33 -27.14 10.95
N GLU A 612 31.47 -27.78 10.68
CA GLU A 612 31.65 -29.21 10.97
C GLU A 612 32.87 -29.31 11.90
N GLU A 613 32.69 -29.99 13.03
CA GLU A 613 33.67 -30.25 14.11
C GLU A 613 33.91 -29.18 15.18
N ARG A 614 32.91 -28.94 16.05
CA ARG A 614 33.14 -28.95 17.51
C ARG A 614 31.96 -29.59 18.24
N ARG A 615 32.02 -30.91 18.45
CA ARG A 615 31.31 -31.54 19.57
C ARG A 615 32.02 -31.13 20.86
N PRO A 616 31.34 -30.52 21.85
CA PRO A 616 31.87 -30.50 23.20
C PRO A 616 31.72 -31.90 23.79
N GLU A 617 32.84 -32.50 24.21
CA GLU A 617 32.81 -33.61 25.15
C GLU A 617 32.16 -33.12 26.45
N LEU A 618 31.10 -33.80 26.87
CA LEU A 618 30.46 -33.58 28.16
C LEU A 618 31.26 -34.29 29.27
N PRO A 619 31.45 -33.69 30.45
CA PRO A 619 31.67 -34.43 31.69
C PRO A 619 30.37 -35.07 32.21
#